data_AF-A0A846J3I1-F1
#
_entry.id   AF-A0A846J3I1-F1
#
_cell.length_a   1.000
_cell.length_b   1.000
_cell.length_c   1.000
_cell.angle_alpha   90.00
_cell.angle_beta   90.00
_cell.angle_gamma   90.00
#
_symmetry.space_group_name_H-M   'P 1'
#
loop_
_entity.id
_entity.type
_entity.pdbx_description
1 polymer ?
#
loop_
_entity_poly.entity_id
_entity_poly.type
_entity_poly.pdbx_seq_one_letter_code
_entity_poly.pdbx_strand_id
1 'polypeptide(L)' 'MFPFTWGNYVNGTDLYIEDWPRAYYGRNFNLLTKVKAKCDSENIFRFPQSIPPASKCD' A
#
# COMPACT_ATOMS: atom_id res chain seq x y z
N MET A 1 -12.95 6.04 -9.42
CA MET A 1 -13.78 5.56 -8.29
C MET A 1 -15.09 6.33 -8.31
N PHE A 2 -16.23 5.64 -8.29
CA PHE A 2 -17.55 6.13 -8.70
C PHE A 2 -18.52 6.27 -7.50
N PRO A 3 -19.69 6.94 -7.63
CA PRO A 3 -20.46 7.39 -6.46
C PRO A 3 -21.01 6.30 -5.53
N PHE A 4 -20.98 5.03 -5.93
CA PHE A 4 -21.58 3.91 -5.17
C PHE A 4 -20.57 2.91 -4.60
N THR A 5 -19.28 3.07 -4.91
CA THR A 5 -18.23 2.15 -4.44
C THR A 5 -17.10 2.90 -3.77
N TRP A 6 -16.52 2.28 -2.74
CA TRP A 6 -15.38 2.81 -2.02
C TRP A 6 -14.27 1.77 -1.91
N GLY A 7 -13.09 2.13 -2.41
CA GLY A 7 -11.91 1.26 -2.40
C GLY A 7 -11.85 0.29 -3.56
N ASN A 8 -10.79 -0.52 -3.60
CA ASN A 8 -10.59 -1.62 -4.54
C ASN A 8 -10.07 -2.84 -3.79
N TYR A 9 -10.28 -4.03 -4.34
CA TYR A 9 -9.75 -5.27 -3.77
C TYR A 9 -8.38 -5.56 -4.36
N VAL A 10 -7.36 -5.73 -3.50
CA VAL A 10 -5.96 -5.79 -3.94
C VAL A 10 -5.63 -6.97 -4.85
N ASN A 11 -6.34 -8.10 -4.73
CA ASN A 11 -6.10 -9.26 -5.60
C ASN A 11 -6.72 -9.10 -7.00
N GLY A 12 -7.51 -8.04 -7.24
CA GLY A 12 -7.89 -7.56 -8.57
C GLY A 12 -7.00 -6.39 -8.95
N THR A 13 -5.69 -6.64 -9.07
CA THR A 13 -4.68 -5.60 -9.28
C THR A 13 -5.01 -4.70 -10.49
N ASP A 14 -4.99 -3.39 -10.26
CA ASP A 14 -5.24 -2.36 -11.27
C ASP A 14 -4.15 -1.29 -11.16
N LEU A 15 -3.23 -1.32 -12.13
CA LEU A 15 -2.07 -0.42 -12.18
C LEU A 15 -2.47 1.03 -12.51
N TYR A 16 -3.69 1.28 -12.96
CA TYR A 16 -4.16 2.62 -13.32
C TYR A 16 -4.75 3.38 -12.12
N ILE A 17 -4.83 2.76 -10.93
CA ILE A 17 -5.24 3.45 -9.71
C ILE A 17 -4.07 4.27 -9.17
N GLU A 18 -4.15 5.59 -9.33
CA GLU A 18 -3.13 6.54 -8.84
C GLU A 18 -2.99 6.49 -7.31
N ASP A 19 -4.09 6.67 -6.57
CA ASP A 19 -4.12 6.57 -5.10
C ASP A 19 -4.44 5.13 -4.63
N TRP A 20 -3.68 4.17 -5.16
CA TRP A 20 -3.80 2.76 -4.75
C TRP A 20 -3.60 2.52 -3.25
N PRO A 21 -2.74 3.26 -2.50
CA PRO A 21 -2.58 3.04 -1.07
C PRO A 21 -3.89 3.23 -0.32
N ARG A 22 -4.61 4.32 -0.63
CA ARG A 22 -5.91 4.60 -0.04
C ARG A 22 -6.99 3.67 -0.58
N ALA A 23 -6.97 3.36 -1.88
CA ALA A 23 -7.96 2.50 -2.50
C ALA A 23 -7.93 1.07 -1.93
N TYR A 24 -6.74 0.49 -1.74
CA TYR A 24 -6.60 -0.89 -1.25
C TYR A 24 -6.62 -1.00 0.27
N TYR A 25 -5.97 -0.07 0.98
CA TYR A 25 -5.67 -0.25 2.40
C TYR A 25 -6.24 0.85 3.29
N GLY A 26 -6.61 2.00 2.71
CA GLY A 26 -7.14 3.13 3.46
C GLY A 26 -6.25 3.49 4.66
N ARG A 27 -6.86 3.63 5.84
CA ARG A 27 -6.13 3.97 7.09
C ARG A 27 -5.12 2.91 7.52
N ASN A 28 -5.23 1.67 7.06
CA ASN A 28 -4.32 0.60 7.44
C ASN A 28 -2.97 0.68 6.75
N PHE A 29 -2.85 1.48 5.68
CA PHE A 29 -1.59 1.61 4.93
C PHE A 29 -0.42 1.96 5.84
N ASN A 30 -0.58 2.94 6.73
CA ASN A 30 0.46 3.38 7.68
C ASN A 30 0.85 2.30 8.71
N LEU A 31 -0.05 1.37 9.03
CA LEU A 31 0.28 0.25 9.93
C LEU A 31 1.06 -0.82 9.16
N LEU A 32 0.69 -1.06 7.90
CA LEU A 32 1.37 -2.03 7.04
C LEU A 32 2.80 -1.58 6.70
N THR A 33 3.04 -0.29 6.48
CA THR A 33 4.42 0.22 6.26
C THR A 33 5.31 -0.01 7.50
N LYS A 34 4.76 0.10 8.72
CA LYS A 34 5.47 -0.22 9.97
C LYS A 34 5.76 -1.72 10.11
N VAL A 35 4.84 -2.58 9.70
CA VAL A 35 5.06 -4.05 9.67
C VAL A 35 6.13 -4.39 8.63
N LYS A 36 6.03 -3.83 7.42
CA LYS A 36 7.01 -3.99 6.36
C LYS A 36 8.41 -3.57 6.81
N ALA A 37 8.54 -2.46 7.54
CA ALA A 37 9.83 -2.04 8.09
C ALA A 37 10.46 -3.03 9.09
N LYS A 38 9.65 -3.85 9.79
CA LYS A 38 10.15 -4.89 10.71
C LYS A 38 10.53 -6.18 9.98
N CYS A 39 9.80 -6.54 8.93
CA CYS A 39 9.95 -7.82 8.23
C CYS A 39 10.85 -7.73 6.99
N ASP A 40 10.92 -6.58 6.34
CA ASP A 40 11.65 -6.32 5.09
C ASP A 40 12.08 -4.85 5.03
N SER A 41 12.99 -4.46 5.92
CA SER A 41 13.50 -3.08 6.05
C SER A 41 14.26 -2.59 4.82
N GLU A 42 14.90 -3.51 4.10
CA GLU A 42 15.65 -3.21 2.86
C GLU A 42 14.74 -3.14 1.62
N ASN A 43 13.44 -3.42 1.80
CA ASN A 43 12.43 -3.42 0.74
C ASN A 43 12.80 -4.36 -0.43
N ILE A 44 13.31 -5.54 -0.10
CA ILE A 44 13.72 -6.57 -1.07
C ILE A 44 12.50 -7.02 -1.89
N PHE A 45 11.37 -7.24 -1.23
CA PHE A 45 10.12 -7.60 -1.90
C PHE A 45 9.37 -6.34 -2.33
N ARG A 46 9.68 -5.84 -3.53
CA ARG A 46 9.12 -4.61 -4.12
C ARG A 46 8.56 -4.84 -5.52
N PHE A 47 7.44 -4.19 -5.83
CA PHE A 47 6.78 -4.16 -7.15
C PHE A 47 6.00 -2.83 -7.29
N PRO A 48 5.43 -2.48 -8.46
CA PRO A 48 4.89 -1.14 -8.73
C PRO A 48 3.88 -0.59 -7.69
N GLN A 49 3.10 -1.47 -7.06
CA GLN A 49 2.13 -1.11 -6.00
C GLN A 49 2.42 -1.88 -4.69
N SER A 50 3.70 -2.14 -4.39
CA SER A 50 4.09 -2.75 -3.11
C SER A 50 4.10 -1.71 -1.99
N ILE A 51 3.70 -2.13 -0.79
CA ILE A 51 3.79 -1.30 0.42
C ILE A 51 5.27 -1.04 0.76
N PRO A 52 5.72 0.23 0.81
CA PRO A 52 7.10 0.54 1.21
C PRO A 52 7.29 0.38 2.73
N PRO A 53 8.50 0.08 3.22
CA PRO A 53 8.78 0.18 4.64
C PRO A 53 8.62 1.63 5.09
N ALA A 54 8.11 1.83 6.30
CA ALA A 54 8.14 3.14 6.93
C ALA A 54 9.60 3.62 7.03
N SER A 55 9.90 4.80 6.50
CA SER A 55 11.22 5.41 6.70
C SER A 55 11.47 5.53 8.20
N LYS A 56 12.65 5.12 8.65
CA LYS A 56 13.17 5.63 9.92
C LYS A 56 13.32 7.12 9.69
N CYS A 57 12.52 7.95 10.35
CA CYS A 57 12.85 9.36 10.44
C CYS A 57 14.25 9.43 11.08
N ASP A 58 15.19 10.07 10.39
CA ASP A 58 16.39 10.60 11.02
C ASP A 58 16.01 11.69 12.05
#